data_AF-A0A3G2T2T2-F1
#
_entry.id   AF-A0A3G2T2T2-F1
#
_cell.length_a   1.000
_cell.length_b   1.000
_cell.length_c   1.000
_cell.angle_alpha   90.00
_cell.angle_beta   90.00
_cell.angle_gamma   90.00
#
_symmetry.space_group_name_H-M   'P 1'
#
loop_
_entity.id
_entity.type
_entity.pdbx_description
1 polymer ?
#
loop_
_entity_poly.entity_id
_entity_poly.type
_entity_poly.pdbx_seq_one_letter_code
_entity_poly.pdbx_strand_id
1 'polypeptide(L)'
;MRYQYFFTDYEGEEILADNEVAASKEEIIQFMKQILLIKDNFLGIIDQNDLCIQFMVNQDHSILVDIPIPELDGSYTKNTTLMGALQIVHELDAMIQIEDIDNLQFEKW
;
A
#
# COMPACT_ATOMS: atom_id res chain seq x y z
N MET A 1 11.36 -12.19 3.98
CA MET A 1 10.15 -12.69 3.28
C MET A 1 10.04 -11.98 1.93
N ARG A 2 9.28 -12.53 0.97
CA ARG A 2 9.02 -11.87 -0.31
C ARG A 2 7.54 -11.53 -0.36
N TYR A 3 7.22 -10.28 -0.72
CA TYR A 3 5.86 -9.83 -0.98
C TYR A 3 5.69 -9.63 -2.48
N GLN A 4 4.44 -9.70 -2.93
CA GLN A 4 4.06 -9.22 -4.25
C GLN A 4 3.70 -7.74 -4.12
N TYR A 5 4.09 -6.93 -5.09
CA TYR A 5 3.70 -5.52 -5.14
C TYR A 5 3.41 -5.08 -6.57
N PHE A 6 2.60 -4.05 -6.69
CA PHE A 6 2.22 -3.41 -7.95
C PHE A 6 2.12 -1.90 -7.76
N PHE A 7 2.28 -1.12 -8.81
CA PHE A 7 2.26 0.34 -8.70
C PHE A 7 1.93 1.00 -10.03
N THR A 8 1.41 2.22 -9.93
CA THR A 8 1.34 3.14 -11.06
C THR A 8 2.18 4.36 -10.73
N ASP A 9 3.14 4.66 -11.61
CA ASP A 9 3.91 5.90 -11.61
C ASP A 9 3.56 6.72 -12.87
N TYR A 10 2.79 7.79 -12.69
CA TYR A 10 2.31 8.62 -13.80
C TYR A 10 3.40 9.48 -14.45
N GLU A 11 4.59 9.59 -13.84
CA GLU A 11 5.76 10.26 -14.45
C GLU A 11 6.79 9.27 -15.02
N GLY A 12 6.54 7.96 -14.89
CA GLY A 12 7.52 6.90 -15.15
C GLY A 12 6.92 5.62 -15.73
N GLU A 13 7.32 4.48 -15.17
CA GLU A 13 6.86 3.14 -15.59
C GLU A 13 5.71 2.65 -14.71
N GLU A 14 4.79 1.88 -15.28
CA GLU A 14 3.69 1.25 -14.55
C GLU A 14 3.93 -0.27 -14.42
N ILE A 15 3.74 -0.82 -13.22
CA ILE A 15 3.70 -2.27 -13.00
C ILE A 15 2.30 -2.63 -12.50
N LEU A 16 1.51 -3.19 -13.41
CA LEU A 16 0.19 -3.72 -13.12
C LEU A 16 0.27 -4.93 -12.18
N ALA A 17 -0.80 -5.16 -11.40
CA ALA A 17 -0.92 -6.29 -10.48
C ALA A 17 -0.66 -7.66 -11.12
N ASP A 18 -0.97 -7.81 -12.41
CA ASP A 18 -0.80 -9.06 -13.17
C ASP A 18 0.67 -9.39 -13.51
N ASN A 19 1.60 -8.45 -13.28
CA ASN A 19 3.04 -8.64 -13.52
C ASN A 19 3.78 -8.80 -12.19
N GLU A 20 3.61 -9.97 -11.56
CA GLU A 20 4.18 -10.33 -10.25
C GLU A 20 5.69 -10.01 -10.15
N VAL A 21 6.04 -8.97 -9.40
CA VAL A 21 7.42 -8.72 -8.99
C VAL A 21 7.57 -9.07 -7.52
N ALA A 22 8.23 -10.19 -7.23
CA ALA A 22 8.57 -10.55 -5.87
C ALA A 22 9.70 -9.64 -5.34
N ALA A 23 9.43 -8.86 -4.30
CA ALA A 23 10.40 -7.98 -3.66
C ALA A 23 10.52 -8.24 -2.15
N SER A 24 11.68 -7.91 -1.60
CA SER A 24 11.88 -7.77 -0.17
C SER A 24 11.20 -6.51 0.37
N LYS A 25 10.96 -6.49 1.67
CA LYS A 25 10.42 -5.33 2.39
C LYS A 25 11.29 -4.09 2.17
N GLU A 26 12.61 -4.25 2.23
CA GLU A 26 13.57 -3.17 2.04
C GLU A 26 13.49 -2.58 0.63
N GLU A 27 13.33 -3.42 -0.40
CA GLU A 27 13.13 -2.96 -1.78
C GLU A 27 11.84 -2.17 -1.91
N ILE A 28 10.72 -2.67 -1.37
CA ILE A 28 9.43 -1.97 -1.38
C ILE A 28 9.55 -0.61 -0.69
N ILE A 29 10.20 -0.53 0.47
CA ILE A 29 10.45 0.72 1.18
C ILE A 29 11.27 1.72 0.33
N GLN A 30 12.25 1.25 -0.43
CA GLN A 30 13.02 2.13 -1.33
C GLN A 30 12.16 2.61 -2.50
N PHE A 31 11.34 1.74 -3.08
CA PHE A 31 10.40 2.12 -4.14
C PHE A 31 9.38 3.14 -3.65
N MET A 32 8.74 2.91 -2.50
CA MET A 32 7.77 3.83 -1.90
C MET A 32 8.35 5.24 -1.72
N LYS A 33 9.61 5.37 -1.33
CA LYS A 33 10.28 6.68 -1.18
C LYS A 33 10.42 7.46 -2.49
N GLN A 34 10.39 6.76 -3.62
CA GLN A 34 10.51 7.38 -4.95
C GLN A 34 9.12 7.75 -5.49
N ILE A 35 8.19 6.80 -5.48
CA ILE A 35 6.91 6.97 -6.19
C ILE A 35 5.84 7.69 -5.35
N LEU A 36 5.86 7.56 -4.01
CA LEU A 36 4.84 8.17 -3.13
C LEU A 36 5.12 9.65 -2.82
N LEU A 37 5.84 10.34 -3.72
CA LEU A 37 6.06 11.79 -3.71
C LEU A 37 5.21 12.50 -4.77
N ILE A 38 4.80 11.76 -5.80
CA ILE A 38 4.07 12.27 -6.96
C ILE A 38 2.57 12.05 -6.70
N LYS A 39 1.76 13.07 -7.00
CA LYS A 39 0.31 13.00 -6.78
C LYS A 39 -0.32 11.91 -7.62
N ASP A 40 -1.37 11.29 -7.09
CA ASP A 40 -2.13 10.20 -7.72
C ASP A 40 -1.34 8.91 -7.95
N ASN A 41 -0.01 8.90 -7.76
CA ASN A 41 0.76 7.66 -7.73
C ASN A 41 0.29 6.76 -6.58
N PHE A 42 0.37 5.46 -6.80
CA PHE A 42 0.08 4.49 -5.75
C PHE A 42 0.97 3.26 -5.83
N LEU A 43 1.06 2.55 -4.71
CA LEU A 43 1.67 1.24 -4.59
C LEU A 43 0.75 0.31 -3.80
N GLY A 44 0.50 -0.88 -4.31
CA GLY A 44 -0.16 -1.98 -3.62
C GLY A 44 0.84 -3.07 -3.22
N ILE A 45 0.63 -3.68 -2.06
CA ILE A 45 1.33 -4.88 -1.59
C ILE A 45 0.30 -5.96 -1.35
N ILE A 46 0.57 -7.16 -1.83
CA ILE A 46 -0.27 -8.34 -1.63
C ILE A 46 0.53 -9.35 -0.80
N ASP A 47 -0.08 -9.81 0.29
CA ASP A 47 0.50 -10.85 1.14
C ASP A 47 0.16 -12.27 0.63
N GLN A 48 0.60 -13.29 1.37
CA GLN A 48 0.37 -14.69 0.99
C GLN A 48 -1.08 -15.19 1.12
N ASN A 49 -1.98 -14.40 1.73
CA ASN A 49 -3.41 -14.70 1.88
C ASN A 49 -4.27 -13.91 0.88
N ASP A 50 -3.65 -13.33 -0.15
CA ASP A 50 -4.29 -12.45 -1.14
C ASP A 50 -4.89 -11.17 -0.52
N LEU A 51 -4.50 -10.80 0.71
CA LEU A 51 -4.90 -9.52 1.30
C LEU A 51 -4.04 -8.41 0.70
N CYS A 52 -4.69 -7.35 0.23
CA CYS A 52 -4.02 -6.20 -0.37
C CYS A 52 -4.02 -4.99 0.56
N ILE A 53 -2.87 -4.32 0.67
CA ILE A 53 -2.76 -2.97 1.23
C ILE A 53 -2.25 -2.02 0.16
N GLN A 54 -2.93 -0.90 -0.03
CA GLN A 54 -2.62 0.11 -1.03
C GLN A 54 -2.26 1.43 -0.37
N PHE A 55 -1.32 2.15 -0.98
CA PHE A 55 -0.86 3.46 -0.57
C PHE A 55 -0.99 4.41 -1.76
N MET A 56 -1.89 5.38 -1.70
CA MET A 56 -2.13 6.34 -2.79
C MET A 56 -1.81 7.77 -2.33
N VAL A 57 -1.09 8.54 -3.14
CA VAL A 57 -0.80 9.94 -2.85
C VAL A 57 -2.00 10.81 -3.23
N ASN A 58 -2.58 11.47 -2.24
CA ASN A 58 -3.67 12.42 -2.43
C ASN A 58 -3.17 13.74 -3.05
N GLN A 59 -4.12 14.58 -3.47
CA GLN A 59 -3.84 15.89 -4.07
C GLN A 59 -3.11 16.86 -3.13
N ASP A 60 -3.22 16.67 -1.81
CA ASP A 60 -2.54 17.46 -0.78
C ASP A 60 -1.20 16.85 -0.32
N HIS A 61 -0.72 15.81 -1.02
CA HIS A 61 0.47 15.00 -0.69
C HIS A 61 0.37 14.17 0.60
N SER A 62 -0.80 14.09 1.23
CA SER A 62 -1.06 13.01 2.19
C SER A 62 -1.14 11.67 1.46
N ILE A 63 -0.98 10.57 2.20
CA ILE A 63 -1.09 9.22 1.65
C ILE A 63 -2.34 8.57 2.23
N LEU A 64 -3.25 8.18 1.36
CA LEU A 64 -4.34 7.27 1.70
C LEU A 64 -3.79 5.86 1.79
N VAL A 65 -3.96 5.23 2.95
CA VAL A 65 -3.83 3.79 3.12
C VAL A 65 -5.22 3.20 2.91
N ASP A 66 -5.34 2.22 2.03
CA ASP A 66 -6.58 1.51 1.73
C ASP A 66 -6.35 -0.01 1.78
N ILE A 67 -7.19 -0.72 2.54
CA ILE A 67 -7.20 -2.18 2.62
C ILE A 67 -8.61 -2.63 2.23
N PRO A 68 -8.85 -3.02 0.97
CA PRO A 68 -10.15 -3.47 0.51
C PRO A 68 -10.54 -4.81 1.16
N ILE A 69 -11.78 -4.89 1.64
CA ILE A 69 -12.42 -6.11 2.17
C ILE A 69 -13.68 -6.39 1.34
N PRO A 70 -13.54 -7.04 0.17
CA PRO A 70 -14.65 -7.26 -0.76
C PRO A 70 -15.84 -7.99 -0.14
N GLU A 71 -15.60 -8.88 0.83
CA GLU A 71 -16.65 -9.62 1.54
C GLU A 71 -17.56 -8.71 2.38
N LEU A 72 -17.10 -7.49 2.71
CA LEU A 72 -17.83 -6.50 3.49
C LEU A 72 -18.31 -5.30 2.66
N ASP A 73 -18.12 -5.33 1.33
CA ASP A 73 -18.40 -4.21 0.43
C ASP A 73 -17.75 -2.89 0.90
N GLY A 74 -16.48 -2.92 1.31
CA GLY A 74 -15.81 -1.72 1.81
C GLY A 74 -14.30 -1.88 2.00
N SER A 75 -13.68 -0.85 2.56
CA SER A 75 -12.25 -0.80 2.86
C SER A 75 -11.99 -0.35 4.29
N TYR A 76 -10.88 -0.80 4.88
CA TYR A 76 -10.28 -0.11 6.01
C TYR A 76 -9.31 0.96 5.49
N THR A 77 -9.54 2.21 5.86
CA THR A 77 -8.78 3.35 5.33
C THR A 77 -8.23 4.25 6.43
N LYS A 78 -7.13 4.94 6.12
CA LYS A 78 -6.67 6.11 6.89
C LYS A 78 -5.79 7.00 6.03
N ASN A 79 -5.75 8.29 6.36
CA ASN A 79 -4.73 9.19 5.81
C ASN A 79 -3.49 9.22 6.71
N THR A 80 -2.31 9.29 6.09
CA THR A 80 -1.02 9.34 6.77
C THR A 80 0.00 10.16 5.98
N THR A 81 1.23 10.21 6.48
CA THR A 81 2.38 10.80 5.79
C THR A 81 3.22 9.71 5.14
N LEU A 82 4.16 10.09 4.26
CA LEU A 82 5.17 9.14 3.74
C LEU A 82 5.86 8.36 4.86
N MET A 83 6.29 9.02 5.92
CA MET A 83 6.94 8.35 7.04
C MET A 83 6.01 7.32 7.73
N GLY A 84 4.73 7.65 7.86
CA GLY A 84 3.74 6.72 8.42
C GLY A 84 3.48 5.52 7.50
N ALA A 85 3.39 5.73 6.19
CA ALA A 85 3.26 4.64 5.21
C ALA A 85 4.49 3.71 5.22
N LEU A 86 5.70 4.28 5.28
CA LEU A 86 6.93 3.51 5.39
C LEU A 86 7.01 2.73 6.71
N GLN A 87 6.51 3.29 7.81
CA GLN A 87 6.48 2.59 9.10
C GLN A 87 5.57 1.37 9.05
N ILE A 88 4.38 1.49 8.44
CA ILE A 88 3.46 0.36 8.24
C ILE A 88 4.19 -0.77 7.51
N VAL A 89 4.81 -0.46 6.36
CA VAL A 89 5.52 -1.48 5.58
C VAL A 89 6.72 -2.04 6.33
N HIS A 90 7.43 -1.23 7.11
CA HIS A 90 8.54 -1.67 7.95
C HIS A 90 8.10 -2.67 9.03
N GLU A 91 6.91 -2.48 9.61
CA GLU A 91 6.32 -3.32 10.64
C GLU A 91 5.60 -4.56 10.09
N LEU A 92 5.30 -4.59 8.79
CA LEU A 92 4.74 -5.78 8.15
C LEU A 92 5.64 -7.01 8.40
N ASP A 93 4.97 -8.05 8.89
CA ASP A 93 5.48 -9.41 8.96
C ASP A 93 4.90 -10.23 7.78
N ALA A 94 5.02 -11.55 7.82
CA ALA A 94 4.53 -12.49 6.81
C ALA A 94 3.13 -12.21 6.24
N MET A 95 2.23 -11.72 7.09
CA MET A 95 0.82 -11.49 6.78
C MET A 95 0.47 -10.07 7.21
N ILE A 96 -0.38 -9.42 6.44
CA ILE A 96 -0.99 -8.16 6.82
C ILE A 96 -1.99 -8.48 7.94
N GLN A 97 -1.82 -7.86 9.09
CA GLN A 97 -2.77 -7.90 10.20
C GLN A 97 -3.37 -6.50 10.34
N ILE A 98 -4.66 -6.36 10.07
CA ILE A 98 -5.35 -5.06 10.03
C ILE A 98 -5.34 -4.44 11.43
N GLU A 99 -5.46 -5.27 12.46
CA GLU A 99 -5.42 -4.91 13.88
C GLU A 99 -4.08 -4.28 14.32
N ASP A 100 -2.99 -4.56 13.61
CA ASP A 100 -1.66 -3.99 13.91
C ASP A 100 -1.49 -2.59 13.31
N ILE A 101 -2.45 -2.13 12.49
CA ILE A 101 -2.40 -0.83 11.81
C ILE A 101 -3.35 0.14 12.51
N ASP A 102 -2.78 0.99 13.36
CA ASP A 102 -3.53 1.97 14.16
C ASP A 102 -4.40 2.92 13.33
N ASN A 103 -5.55 3.30 13.90
CA ASN A 103 -6.46 4.35 13.41
C ASN A 103 -7.06 4.12 12.01
N LEU A 104 -7.12 2.86 11.55
CA LEU A 104 -7.95 2.52 10.38
C LEU A 104 -9.44 2.71 10.70
N GLN A 105 -10.18 3.22 9.73
CA GLN A 105 -11.63 3.37 9.78
C GLN A 105 -12.24 2.56 8.65
N PHE A 106 -13.29 1.80 8.95
CA PHE A 106 -14.01 1.07 7.90
C PHE A 106 -14.93 2.04 7.15
N GLU A 107 -14.78 2.09 5.83
CA GLU A 107 -15.63 2.83 4.92
C GLU A 107 -16.34 1.86 3.97
N LYS A 108 -17.66 1.92 3.94
CA LYS A 108 -18.48 1.12 3.03
C LYS A 108 -18.55 1.79 1.67
N TRP A 109 -18.43 1.01 0.59
CA TRP A 109 -18.58 1.45 -0.79
C TRP A 109 -20.06 1.64 -1.19
#